data_AF-A0A7X9P2V1-F1
#
_entry.id   AF-A0A7X9P2V1-F1
#
_cell.length_a   1.000
_cell.length_b   1.000
_cell.length_c   1.000
_cell.angle_alpha   90.00
_cell.angle_beta   90.00
_cell.angle_gamma   90.00
#
_symmetry.space_group_name_H-M   'P 1'
#
loop_
_entity.id
_entity.type
_entity.pdbx_description
1 polymer ?
#
loop_
_entity_poly.entity_id
_entity_poly.type
_entity_poly.pdbx_seq_one_letter_code
_entity_poly.pdbx_strand_id
1 'polypeptide(L)'
;MKTIFLTLTVLISSFVSVFAHTTDLEAPNDEKSAKLIKMVEEAGNNDWKTLKHAAVLTINWGGDLEMAKAWIDKAITIESNALTLEVLGDYYIKTGNVEKATETYFNALEKGVTNLGKEDMERIQRKVLVYARMK
;
A
#
# COMPACT_ATOMS: atom_id res chain seq x y z
N MET A 1 -67.96 27.46 15.19
CA MET A 1 -67.65 26.91 13.84
C MET A 1 -66.75 27.94 13.16
N LYS A 2 -65.49 27.73 12.78
CA LYS A 2 -64.69 26.54 12.44
C LYS A 2 -63.28 26.77 12.99
N THR A 3 -62.74 25.86 13.78
CA THR A 3 -61.32 25.84 14.15
C THR A 3 -60.54 25.28 12.96
N ILE A 4 -59.69 26.10 12.34
CA ILE A 4 -58.86 25.69 11.22
C ILE A 4 -57.60 25.04 11.78
N PHE A 5 -57.47 23.74 11.51
CA PHE A 5 -56.24 22.97 11.68
C PHE A 5 -55.17 23.45 10.70
N LEU A 6 -53.96 23.68 11.18
CA LEU A 6 -52.77 23.62 10.34
C LEU A 6 -51.60 23.05 11.14
N THR A 7 -51.47 21.73 11.06
CA THR A 7 -50.32 20.95 11.50
C THR A 7 -49.14 21.23 10.58
N LEU A 8 -48.01 21.66 11.15
CA LEU A 8 -46.71 21.66 10.48
C LEU A 8 -45.67 21.01 11.40
N THR A 9 -45.69 19.68 11.44
CA THR A 9 -44.59 18.86 11.94
C THR A 9 -43.47 18.88 10.91
N VAL A 10 -42.38 19.61 11.19
CA VAL A 10 -41.13 19.47 10.44
C VAL A 10 -40.44 18.20 10.94
N LEU A 11 -40.56 17.14 10.13
CA LEU A 11 -39.72 15.96 10.17
C LEU A 11 -38.27 16.41 9.90
N ILE A 12 -37.42 16.43 10.92
CA ILE A 12 -35.97 16.52 10.69
C ILE A 12 -35.53 15.12 10.28
N SER A 13 -35.40 14.97 8.97
CA SER A 13 -34.89 13.78 8.29
C SER A 13 -33.55 13.35 8.88
N SER A 14 -33.54 12.10 9.33
CA SER A 14 -32.39 11.22 9.52
C SER A 14 -31.17 11.55 8.64
N PHE A 15 -30.14 12.11 9.26
CA PHE A 15 -28.77 11.83 8.82
C PHE A 15 -28.41 10.47 9.38
N VAL A 16 -28.57 9.44 8.56
CA VAL A 16 -27.96 8.14 8.84
C VAL A 16 -26.46 8.32 8.56
N SER A 17 -25.69 8.61 9.60
CA SER A 17 -24.25 8.43 9.56
C SER A 17 -23.96 6.93 9.61
N VAL A 18 -24.14 6.25 8.46
CA VAL A 18 -23.54 4.93 8.25
C VAL A 18 -22.04 5.15 8.03
N PHE A 19 -21.30 5.33 9.12
CA PHE A 19 -19.91 4.88 9.15
C PHE A 19 -19.91 3.51 9.81
N ALA A 20 -20.36 2.52 9.04
CA ALA A 20 -19.99 1.14 9.32
C ALA A 20 -18.51 1.00 8.96
N HIS A 21 -17.63 1.30 9.91
CA HIS A 21 -16.32 0.66 9.95
C HIS A 21 -16.54 -0.79 10.43
N THR A 22 -17.13 -1.62 9.58
CA THR A 22 -16.93 -3.06 9.72
C THR A 22 -15.58 -3.36 9.08
N THR A 23 -14.69 -3.90 9.89
CA THR A 23 -13.45 -4.53 9.44
C THR A 23 -13.79 -5.82 8.71
N ASP A 24 -14.46 -5.70 7.57
CA ASP A 24 -14.51 -6.75 6.58
C ASP A 24 -13.53 -6.32 5.50
N LEU A 25 -12.30 -6.83 5.62
CA LEU A 25 -11.39 -6.94 4.50
C LEU A 25 -12.16 -7.73 3.43
N GLU A 26 -12.78 -7.01 2.50
CA GLU A 26 -13.41 -7.58 1.31
C GLU A 26 -12.40 -8.57 0.72
N ALA A 27 -12.73 -9.85 0.75
CA ALA A 27 -11.89 -10.87 0.13
C ALA A 27 -11.62 -10.41 -1.32
N PRO A 28 -10.36 -10.42 -1.78
CA PRO A 28 -10.06 -9.84 -3.07
C PRO A 28 -10.86 -10.54 -4.15
N ASN A 29 -11.60 -9.75 -4.93
CA ASN A 29 -12.48 -10.23 -6.00
C ASN A 29 -11.72 -10.85 -7.21
N ASP A 30 -10.39 -11.04 -7.10
CA ASP A 30 -9.49 -11.65 -8.09
C ASP A 30 -8.71 -12.81 -7.43
N GLU A 31 -8.76 -13.98 -8.07
CA GLU A 31 -8.03 -15.21 -7.72
C GLU A 31 -6.56 -14.95 -7.36
N LYS A 32 -5.90 -14.03 -8.10
CA LYS A 32 -4.50 -13.67 -7.85
C LYS A 32 -4.29 -13.09 -6.47
N SER A 33 -5.13 -12.15 -6.06
CA SER A 33 -5.01 -11.46 -4.79
C SER A 33 -5.35 -12.39 -3.62
N ALA A 34 -6.35 -13.28 -3.78
CA ALA A 34 -6.63 -14.34 -2.81
C ALA A 34 -5.43 -15.28 -2.61
N LYS A 35 -4.74 -15.65 -3.70
CA LYS A 35 -3.52 -16.46 -3.64
C LYS A 35 -2.38 -15.75 -2.91
N LEU A 36 -2.21 -14.44 -3.10
CA LEU A 36 -1.20 -13.65 -2.38
C LEU A 36 -1.49 -13.55 -0.89
N ILE A 37 -2.75 -13.35 -0.50
CA ILE A 37 -3.15 -13.34 0.91
C ILE A 37 -2.80 -14.67 1.55
N LYS A 38 -3.23 -15.79 0.96
CA LYS A 38 -2.92 -17.13 1.48
C LYS A 38 -1.41 -17.36 1.62
N MET A 39 -0.62 -16.94 0.62
CA MET A 39 0.84 -17.01 0.68
C MET A 39 1.42 -16.23 1.86
N VAL A 40 0.87 -15.05 2.19
CA VAL A 40 1.30 -14.24 3.33
C VAL A 40 0.83 -14.82 4.67
N GLU A 41 -0.36 -15.43 4.73
CA GLU A 41 -0.88 -16.10 5.93
C GLU A 41 -0.07 -17.35 6.29
N GLU A 42 0.41 -18.08 5.29
CA GLU A 42 1.26 -19.26 5.46
C GLU A 42 2.73 -18.89 5.73
N ALA A 43 3.11 -17.62 5.56
CA ALA A 43 4.48 -17.15 5.75
C ALA A 43 4.87 -17.14 7.24
N GLY A 44 6.12 -17.48 7.53
CA GLY A 44 6.66 -17.37 8.89
C GLY A 44 6.67 -15.92 9.39
N ASN A 45 6.61 -15.72 10.72
CA ASN A 45 6.54 -14.40 11.34
C ASN A 45 7.67 -13.42 10.91
N ASN A 46 8.84 -13.94 10.54
CA ASN A 46 10.01 -13.17 10.13
C ASN A 46 10.27 -13.25 8.60
N ASP A 47 9.31 -13.72 7.81
CA ASP A 47 9.46 -13.85 6.36
C ASP A 47 9.12 -12.55 5.64
N TRP A 48 10.00 -11.55 5.79
CA TRP A 48 9.92 -10.30 5.06
C TRP A 48 10.00 -10.49 3.54
N LYS A 49 10.59 -11.59 3.05
CA LYS A 49 10.76 -11.85 1.61
C LYS A 49 9.42 -12.17 0.97
N THR A 50 8.60 -12.99 1.62
CA THR A 50 7.24 -13.31 1.15
C THR A 50 6.34 -12.07 1.18
N LEU A 51 6.39 -11.28 2.26
CA LEU A 51 5.67 -10.01 2.34
C LEU A 51 6.07 -9.04 1.24
N LYS A 52 7.38 -8.84 1.03
CA LYS A 52 7.92 -8.03 -0.06
C LYS A 52 7.44 -8.55 -1.41
N HIS A 53 7.51 -9.86 -1.65
CA HIS A 53 7.11 -10.46 -2.92
C HIS A 53 5.63 -10.24 -3.21
N ALA A 54 4.77 -10.45 -2.21
CA ALA A 54 3.34 -10.18 -2.31
C ALA A 54 3.07 -8.71 -2.68
N ALA A 55 3.73 -7.77 -1.99
CA ALA A 55 3.59 -6.35 -2.26
C ALA A 55 4.02 -5.96 -3.70
N VAL A 56 5.15 -6.48 -4.18
CA VAL A 56 5.62 -6.26 -5.56
C VAL A 56 4.58 -6.72 -6.57
N LEU A 57 4.03 -7.92 -6.39
CA LEU A 57 3.03 -8.46 -7.31
C LEU A 57 1.74 -7.64 -7.27
N THR A 58 1.27 -7.25 -6.08
CA THR A 58 0.08 -6.39 -5.94
C THR A 58 0.27 -5.05 -6.65
N ILE A 59 1.41 -4.37 -6.45
CA ILE A 59 1.71 -3.10 -7.13
C ILE A 59 1.74 -3.27 -8.65
N ASN A 60 2.43 -4.31 -9.14
CA ASN A 60 2.60 -4.57 -10.57
C ASN A 60 1.30 -4.95 -11.26
N TRP A 61 0.41 -5.65 -10.58
CA TRP A 61 -0.91 -6.02 -11.11
C TRP A 61 -1.95 -4.91 -10.96
N GLY A 62 -1.61 -3.79 -10.32
CA GLY A 62 -2.59 -2.74 -10.02
C GLY A 62 -3.67 -3.19 -9.04
N GLY A 63 -3.30 -4.09 -8.12
CA GLY A 63 -4.18 -4.55 -7.05
C GLY A 63 -4.31 -3.50 -5.93
N ASP A 64 -4.80 -3.95 -4.78
CA ASP A 64 -5.03 -3.12 -3.61
C ASP A 64 -3.71 -2.55 -3.05
N LEU A 65 -3.51 -1.24 -3.25
CA LEU A 65 -2.30 -0.55 -2.83
C LEU A 65 -2.22 -0.39 -1.30
N GLU A 66 -3.34 -0.34 -0.58
CA GLU A 66 -3.35 -0.28 0.88
C GLU A 66 -2.86 -1.62 1.45
N MET A 67 -3.31 -2.73 0.88
CA MET A 67 -2.83 -4.06 1.25
C MET A 67 -1.33 -4.22 0.92
N ALA A 68 -0.89 -3.75 -0.26
CA ALA A 68 0.54 -3.75 -0.59
C ALA A 68 1.35 -2.93 0.43
N LYS A 69 0.84 -1.77 0.84
CA LYS A 69 1.49 -0.91 1.84
C LYS A 69 1.59 -1.59 3.20
N ALA A 70 0.54 -2.26 3.64
CA ALA A 70 0.55 -3.02 4.90
C ALA A 70 1.62 -4.13 4.89
N TRP A 71 1.78 -4.86 3.77
CA TRP A 71 2.83 -5.87 3.63
C TRP A 71 4.23 -5.25 3.58
N ILE A 72 4.41 -4.12 2.90
CA ILE A 72 5.67 -3.37 2.88
C ILE A 72 6.05 -2.94 4.30
N ASP A 73 5.13 -2.36 5.06
CA ASP A 73 5.39 -1.87 6.42
C ASP A 73 5.74 -3.02 7.37
N LYS A 74 5.03 -4.15 7.26
CA LYS A 74 5.38 -5.35 8.01
C LYS A 74 6.76 -5.89 7.61
N ALA A 75 7.08 -5.93 6.31
CA ALA A 75 8.39 -6.37 5.83
C ALA A 75 9.53 -5.47 6.34
N ILE A 76 9.33 -4.14 6.33
CA ILE A 76 10.29 -3.16 6.86
C ILE A 76 10.47 -3.31 8.37
N THR A 77 9.38 -3.59 9.10
CA THR A 77 9.42 -3.81 10.56
C THR A 77 10.24 -5.06 10.91
N ILE A 78 10.12 -6.11 10.11
CA ILE A 78 10.92 -7.34 10.27
C ILE A 78 12.37 -7.09 9.85
N GLU A 79 12.58 -6.48 8.69
CA GLU A 79 13.90 -6.22 8.11
C GLU A 79 13.89 -4.97 7.21
N SER A 80 14.37 -3.85 7.76
CA SER A 80 14.56 -2.61 7.02
C SER A 80 15.85 -2.68 6.20
N ASN A 81 15.75 -3.15 4.96
CA ASN A 81 16.88 -3.33 4.04
C ASN A 81 16.62 -2.64 2.69
N ALA A 82 17.61 -2.67 1.81
CA ALA A 82 17.53 -2.02 0.50
C ALA A 82 16.37 -2.54 -0.36
N LEU A 83 16.06 -3.84 -0.29
CA LEU A 83 15.01 -4.45 -1.11
C LEU A 83 13.61 -4.14 -0.58
N THR A 84 13.41 -4.01 0.73
CA THR A 84 12.11 -3.59 1.28
C THR A 84 11.86 -2.11 1.06
N LEU A 85 12.91 -1.28 1.15
CA LEU A 85 12.82 0.15 0.79
C LEU A 85 12.61 0.36 -0.72
N GLU A 86 13.21 -0.44 -1.59
CA GLU A 86 12.94 -0.37 -3.03
C GLU A 86 11.45 -0.50 -3.33
N VAL A 87 10.77 -1.46 -2.71
CA VAL A 87 9.33 -1.68 -2.92
C VAL A 87 8.47 -0.55 -2.34
N LEU A 88 8.91 0.07 -1.24
CA LEU A 88 8.27 1.29 -0.73
C LEU A 88 8.40 2.45 -1.73
N GLY A 89 9.55 2.58 -2.40
CA GLY A 89 9.73 3.52 -3.49
C GLY A 89 8.77 3.24 -4.66
N ASP A 90 8.62 1.96 -5.04
CA ASP A 90 7.68 1.55 -6.10
C ASP A 90 6.22 1.90 -5.75
N TYR A 91 5.85 1.71 -4.49
CA TYR A 91 4.55 2.13 -3.96
C TYR A 91 4.34 3.65 -4.10
N TYR A 92 5.35 4.45 -3.75
CA TYR A 92 5.25 5.91 -3.89
C TYR A 92 5.14 6.36 -5.34
N ILE A 93 5.81 5.69 -6.28
CA ILE A 93 5.59 5.94 -7.72
C ILE A 93 4.15 5.63 -8.10
N LYS A 94 3.63 4.47 -7.68
CA LYS A 94 2.29 4.03 -8.03
C LYS A 94 1.19 4.97 -7.49
N THR A 95 1.45 5.59 -6.35
CA THR A 95 0.55 6.57 -5.69
C THR A 95 0.83 8.03 -6.11
N GLY A 96 1.73 8.26 -7.07
CA GLY A 96 2.03 9.58 -7.62
C GLY A 96 2.94 10.45 -6.76
N ASN A 97 3.51 9.92 -5.68
CA ASN A 97 4.44 10.65 -4.81
C ASN A 97 5.90 10.46 -5.27
N VAL A 98 6.24 11.04 -6.42
CA VAL A 98 7.57 10.90 -7.04
C VAL A 98 8.71 11.42 -6.15
N GLU A 99 8.45 12.45 -5.36
CA GLU A 99 9.43 13.00 -4.43
C GLU A 99 9.82 12.00 -3.35
N LYS A 100 8.83 11.44 -2.64
CA LYS A 100 9.07 10.40 -1.63
C LYS A 100 9.64 9.13 -2.24
N ALA A 101 9.21 8.77 -3.45
CA ALA A 101 9.79 7.62 -4.14
C ALA A 101 11.29 7.79 -4.36
N THR A 102 11.69 8.95 -4.87
CA THR A 102 13.10 9.27 -5.14
C THR A 102 13.93 9.24 -3.86
N GLU A 103 13.46 9.87 -2.79
CA GLU A 103 14.11 9.83 -1.47
C GLU A 103 14.25 8.39 -0.96
N THR A 104 13.19 7.60 -1.08
CA THR A 104 13.18 6.20 -0.63
C THR A 104 14.16 5.33 -1.42
N TYR A 105 14.29 5.55 -2.74
CA TYR A 105 15.30 4.83 -3.54
C TYR A 105 16.73 5.22 -3.17
N PHE A 106 16.99 6.49 -2.83
CA PHE A 106 18.30 6.89 -2.29
C PHE A 106 18.59 6.15 -0.97
N ASN A 107 17.64 6.13 -0.04
CA ASN A 107 17.77 5.38 1.21
C ASN A 107 17.98 3.87 0.98
N ALA A 108 17.36 3.30 -0.05
CA ALA A 108 17.59 1.92 -0.46
C ALA A 108 19.04 1.68 -0.93
N LEU A 109 19.61 2.59 -1.74
CA LEU A 109 21.02 2.51 -2.17
C LEU A 109 21.97 2.63 -0.98
N GLU A 110 21.71 3.55 -0.05
CA GLU A 110 22.54 3.73 1.14
C GLU A 110 22.57 2.47 2.00
N LYS A 111 21.42 1.87 2.28
CA LYS A 111 21.35 0.58 3.00
C LYS A 111 21.97 -0.59 2.22
N GLY A 112 21.98 -0.48 0.89
CA GLY A 112 22.41 -1.53 -0.02
C GLY A 112 23.90 -1.51 -0.35
N VAL A 113 24.62 -0.46 0.03
CA VAL A 113 25.97 -0.14 -0.49
C VAL A 113 27.00 -1.27 -0.30
N THR A 114 26.86 -2.06 0.77
CA THR A 114 27.80 -3.16 1.07
C THR A 114 27.23 -4.57 0.87
N ASN A 115 25.92 -4.72 0.61
CA ASN A 115 25.25 -6.02 0.69
C ASN A 115 24.35 -6.35 -0.51
N LEU A 116 24.08 -5.40 -1.40
CA LEU A 116 23.34 -5.67 -2.62
C LEU A 116 24.23 -6.35 -3.67
N GLY A 117 23.63 -7.30 -4.39
CA GLY A 117 24.21 -7.78 -5.64
C GLY A 117 24.26 -6.66 -6.68
N LYS A 118 25.17 -6.79 -7.65
CA LYS A 118 25.35 -5.82 -8.75
C LYS A 118 24.03 -5.51 -9.47
N GLU A 119 23.23 -6.53 -9.76
CA GLU A 119 21.96 -6.37 -10.49
C GLU A 119 20.93 -5.55 -9.71
N ASP A 120 20.81 -5.78 -8.40
CA ASP A 120 19.92 -5.03 -7.53
C ASP A 120 20.38 -3.57 -7.39
N MET A 121 21.68 -3.37 -7.20
CA MET A 121 22.29 -2.04 -7.13
C MET A 121 22.00 -1.24 -8.40
N GLU A 122 22.28 -1.80 -9.57
CA GLU A 122 22.04 -1.15 -10.86
C GLU A 122 20.55 -0.89 -11.09
N ARG A 123 19.66 -1.80 -10.68
CA ARG A 123 18.21 -1.62 -10.78
C ARG A 123 17.73 -0.41 -9.98
N ILE A 124 18.14 -0.29 -8.72
CA ILE A 124 17.74 0.83 -7.86
C ILE A 124 18.38 2.14 -8.35
N GLN A 125 19.64 2.12 -8.81
CA GLN A 125 20.29 3.29 -9.41
C GLN A 125 19.51 3.79 -10.64
N ARG A 126 19.04 2.90 -11.52
CA ARG A 126 18.19 3.28 -12.65
C ARG A 126 16.90 3.96 -12.18
N LYS A 127 16.24 3.44 -11.15
CA LYS A 127 15.03 4.06 -10.57
C LYS A 127 15.32 5.47 -10.07
N VAL A 128 16.42 5.69 -9.33
CA VAL A 128 16.85 7.04 -8.92
C VAL A 128 17.06 7.95 -10.14
N LEU A 129 17.81 7.50 -11.15
CA LEU A 129 18.10 8.31 -12.34
C LEU A 129 16.86 8.67 -13.14
N VAL A 130 15.87 7.77 -13.20
CA VAL A 130 14.59 8.02 -13.90
C VAL A 130 13.75 9.01 -13.11
N TYR A 131 13.51 8.76 -11.83
CA TYR A 131 12.52 9.52 -11.06
C TYR A 131 13.07 10.84 -10.49
N ALA A 132 14.37 10.96 -10.26
CA ALA A 132 14.97 12.24 -9.87
C ALA A 132 14.85 13.31 -10.98
N ARG A 133 14.67 12.91 -12.24
CA ARG A 133 14.45 13.81 -13.38
C ARG A 133 13.00 14.25 -13.55
N MET A 134 12.08 13.64 -12.82
CA MET A 134 10.64 13.93 -12.89
C MET A 134 10.19 14.96 -11.82
N LYS A 135 11.13 15.48 -11.03
CA LYS A 135 10.91 16.55 -10.06
C LYS A 135 10.86 17.93 -10.73
#